data_AF-A0A1A9BTQ7-F1
#
_entry.id   AF-A0A1A9BTQ7-F1
#
_cell.length_a   1.000
_cell.length_b   1.000
_cell.length_c   1.000
_cell.angle_alpha   90.00
_cell.angle_beta   90.00
_cell.angle_gamma   90.00
#
_symmetry.space_group_name_H-M   'P 1'
#
loop_
_entity.id
_entity.type
_entity.pdbx_description
1 polymer ?
#
loop_
_entity_poly.entity_id
_entity_poly.type
_entity_poly.pdbx_seq_one_letter_code
_entity_poly.pdbx_strand_id
1 'polypeptide(L)'
;MKHTTPLPHSLWRSLQAHYAMLDPEEKEQAEDLATVRAVHELRVTREGVPYTGIALDCLRNPEHGVGVLLHGTRVVAVGTADLAARTDLAERDARDPRTGLDESLLGHWSTVPFDYGVMECSDFELRADGTGWASVTNAFMEDAQLLTWHCPEPGVLEVRSPPETGEARRHRYRVGPEVPVDSAEPVMSITFDPAFVYGPQYAKST
;
A
#
# COMPACT_ATOMS: atom_id res chain seq x y z
N MET A 1 21.64 30.67 -5.45
CA MET A 1 21.19 29.55 -6.30
C MET A 1 20.56 28.52 -5.37
N LYS A 2 19.25 28.31 -5.44
CA LYS A 2 18.55 27.28 -4.66
C LYS A 2 18.71 25.97 -5.43
N HIS A 3 19.36 24.98 -4.85
CA HIS A 3 19.43 23.63 -5.42
C HIS A 3 18.06 22.97 -5.22
N THR A 4 17.29 22.85 -6.31
CA THR A 4 16.10 22.01 -6.36
C THR A 4 16.55 20.57 -6.63
N THR A 5 16.58 19.76 -5.58
CA THR A 5 16.74 18.31 -5.76
C THR A 5 15.37 17.75 -6.14
N PRO A 6 15.21 17.17 -7.34
CA PRO A 6 13.94 16.54 -7.73
C PRO A 6 13.65 15.36 -6.80
N LEU A 7 12.38 15.19 -6.44
CA LEU A 7 11.93 14.03 -5.67
C LEU A 7 12.24 12.74 -6.45
N PRO A 8 12.55 11.62 -5.76
CA PRO A 8 12.68 10.32 -6.41
C PRO A 8 11.38 10.00 -7.20
N HIS A 9 11.51 9.50 -8.43
CA HIS A 9 10.38 9.21 -9.32
C HIS A 9 9.33 8.27 -8.71
N SER A 10 9.80 7.42 -7.81
CA SER A 10 9.06 6.44 -7.06
C SER A 10 8.15 7.07 -5.99
N LEU A 11 8.64 8.15 -5.36
CA LEU A 11 7.87 9.04 -4.46
C LEU A 11 6.78 9.80 -5.23
N TRP A 12 7.05 10.21 -6.48
CA TRP A 12 6.07 10.86 -7.35
C TRP A 12 4.90 9.94 -7.72
N ARG A 13 5.14 8.64 -7.95
CA ARG A 13 4.07 7.67 -8.27
C ARG A 13 3.20 7.35 -7.05
N SER A 14 3.77 7.18 -5.87
CA SER A 14 3.00 7.00 -4.63
C SER A 14 2.14 8.23 -4.33
N LEU A 15 2.69 9.43 -4.58
CA LEU A 15 1.92 10.67 -4.53
C LEU A 15 0.80 10.69 -5.58
N GLN A 16 1.02 10.23 -6.81
CA GLN A 16 -0.03 10.15 -7.84
C GLN A 16 -1.17 9.19 -7.48
N ALA A 17 -0.89 8.04 -6.85
CA ALA A 17 -1.90 7.08 -6.43
C ALA A 17 -2.79 7.64 -5.31
N HIS A 18 -2.22 8.37 -4.35
CA HIS A 18 -2.98 9.06 -3.30
C HIS A 18 -3.67 10.33 -3.82
N TYR A 19 -3.04 11.05 -4.75
CA TYR A 19 -3.61 12.18 -5.47
C TYR A 19 -4.88 11.80 -6.23
N ALA A 20 -4.99 10.56 -6.73
CA ALA A 20 -6.21 10.05 -7.34
C ALA A 20 -7.40 9.92 -6.36
N MET A 21 -7.14 9.88 -5.05
CA MET A 21 -8.16 9.79 -3.99
C MET A 21 -8.54 11.13 -3.35
N LEU A 22 -7.83 12.21 -3.70
CA LEU A 22 -8.17 13.57 -3.25
C LEU A 22 -9.48 14.07 -3.90
N ASP A 23 -10.16 14.98 -3.22
CA ASP A 23 -11.35 15.64 -3.76
C ASP A 23 -10.97 16.52 -4.97
N PRO A 24 -11.90 16.84 -5.89
CA PRO A 24 -11.58 17.58 -7.11
C PRO A 24 -10.88 18.93 -6.87
N GLU A 25 -11.24 19.61 -5.77
CA GLU A 25 -10.65 20.89 -5.37
C GLU A 25 -9.21 20.75 -4.86
N GLU A 26 -8.91 19.62 -4.19
CA GLU A 26 -7.56 19.27 -3.71
C GLU A 26 -6.67 18.75 -4.85
N LYS A 27 -7.26 18.10 -5.87
CA LYS A 27 -6.58 17.70 -7.11
C LYS A 27 -6.14 18.92 -7.91
N GLU A 28 -7.05 19.85 -8.19
CA GLU A 28 -6.73 21.08 -8.94
C GLU A 28 -5.56 21.87 -8.32
N GLN A 29 -5.40 21.82 -7.00
CA GLN A 29 -4.31 22.48 -6.27
C GLN A 29 -2.96 21.76 -6.36
N ALA A 30 -2.93 20.45 -6.60
CA ALA A 30 -1.71 19.65 -6.64
C ALA A 30 -1.12 19.42 -8.05
N GLU A 31 -1.82 19.81 -9.14
CA GLU A 31 -1.24 19.86 -10.49
C GLU A 31 -0.10 20.89 -10.63
N ASP A 32 -0.02 21.87 -9.73
CA ASP A 32 0.93 23.00 -9.75
C ASP A 32 1.91 23.00 -8.56
N LEU A 33 2.29 21.82 -8.06
CA LEU A 33 3.33 21.67 -7.03
C LEU A 33 4.71 21.96 -7.61
N ALA A 34 5.33 23.05 -7.17
CA ALA A 34 6.60 23.50 -7.76
C ALA A 34 7.85 22.94 -7.12
N THR A 35 7.88 22.89 -5.78
CA THR A 35 9.14 22.76 -5.06
C THR A 35 8.91 22.28 -3.63
N VAL A 36 9.84 21.47 -3.12
CA VAL A 36 9.91 21.12 -1.70
C VAL A 36 10.25 22.38 -0.90
N ARG A 37 9.31 22.82 -0.06
CA ARG A 37 9.46 23.93 0.88
C ARG A 37 10.26 23.52 2.10
N ALA A 38 9.94 22.36 2.67
CA ALA A 38 10.58 21.83 3.86
C ALA A 38 10.53 20.30 3.91
N VAL A 39 11.53 19.73 4.58
CA VAL A 39 11.55 18.31 4.97
C VAL A 39 11.69 18.25 6.49
N HIS A 40 10.81 17.50 7.13
CA HIS A 40 10.74 17.33 8.57
C HIS A 40 11.07 15.89 8.92
N GLU A 41 12.26 15.64 9.47
CA GLU A 41 12.55 14.34 10.10
C GLU A 41 11.94 14.33 11.49
N LEU A 42 10.93 13.50 11.69
CA LEU A 42 10.24 13.39 12.97
C LEU A 42 10.98 12.41 13.88
N ARG A 43 10.99 12.71 15.18
CA ARG A 43 11.62 11.84 16.20
C ARG A 43 10.85 10.54 16.44
N VAL A 44 9.62 10.46 15.96
CA VAL A 44 8.81 9.25 16.03
C VAL A 44 9.40 8.24 15.06
N THR A 45 9.59 7.03 15.53
CA THR A 45 10.08 5.92 14.71
C THR A 45 9.08 4.79 14.77
N ARG A 46 8.96 4.06 13.67
CA ARG A 46 8.29 2.77 13.61
C ARG A 46 9.30 1.79 13.03
N GLU A 47 9.55 0.70 13.76
CA GLU A 47 10.55 -0.32 13.41
C GLU A 47 11.97 0.25 13.22
N GLY A 48 12.32 1.28 13.99
CA GLY A 48 13.63 1.94 13.91
C GLY A 48 13.78 2.92 12.74
N VAL A 49 12.77 3.06 11.88
CA VAL A 49 12.75 4.02 10.77
C VAL A 49 11.98 5.28 11.18
N PRO A 50 12.56 6.50 11.04
CA PRO A 50 11.88 7.74 11.37
C PRO A 50 10.82 8.12 10.33
N TYR A 51 9.79 8.83 10.79
CA TYR A 51 8.81 9.44 9.89
C TYR A 51 9.40 10.68 9.23
N THR A 52 9.06 10.90 7.96
CA THR A 52 9.51 12.06 7.17
C THR A 52 8.31 12.85 6.68
N GLY A 53 8.20 14.11 7.08
CA GLY A 53 7.25 15.04 6.49
C GLY A 53 7.84 15.81 5.33
N ILE A 54 7.12 15.99 4.24
CA ILE A 54 7.50 16.85 3.12
C ILE A 54 6.42 17.91 2.93
N ALA A 55 6.80 19.18 3.08
CA ALA A 55 5.95 20.31 2.72
C ALA A 55 6.31 20.78 1.31
N LEU A 56 5.32 20.91 0.45
CA LEU A 56 5.43 21.32 -0.94
C LEU A 56 4.74 22.67 -1.12
N ASP A 57 5.37 23.57 -1.87
CA ASP A 57 4.75 24.84 -2.27
C ASP A 57 3.78 24.61 -3.44
N CYS A 58 2.61 25.24 -3.38
CA CYS A 58 1.71 25.40 -4.52
C CYS A 58 2.06 26.70 -5.27
N LEU A 59 2.36 26.62 -6.58
CA LEU A 59 2.74 27.79 -7.38
C LEU A 59 1.67 28.86 -7.44
N ARG A 60 0.39 28.45 -7.44
CA ARG A 60 -0.74 29.38 -7.58
C ARG A 60 -1.23 29.93 -6.26
N ASN A 61 -0.93 29.26 -5.16
CA ASN A 61 -1.39 29.66 -3.85
C ASN A 61 -0.33 29.34 -2.77
N PRO A 62 0.63 30.25 -2.53
CA PRO A 62 1.72 30.02 -1.58
C PRO A 62 1.24 29.89 -0.12
N GLU A 63 0.00 30.27 0.18
CA GLU A 63 -0.62 30.05 1.49
C GLU A 63 -1.20 28.63 1.65
N HIS A 64 -1.41 27.91 0.54
CA HIS A 64 -2.05 26.60 0.48
C HIS A 64 -1.10 25.54 -0.09
N GLY A 65 0.04 25.35 0.59
CA GLY A 65 0.96 24.25 0.28
C GLY A 65 0.40 22.89 0.69
N VAL A 66 0.97 21.82 0.12
CA VAL A 66 0.60 20.43 0.43
C VAL A 66 1.63 19.83 1.37
N GLY A 67 1.16 19.19 2.44
CA GLY A 67 1.97 18.44 3.39
C GLY A 67 1.76 16.95 3.16
N VAL A 68 2.85 16.19 3.14
CA VAL A 68 2.85 14.74 3.01
C VAL A 68 3.60 14.19 4.21
N LEU A 69 3.00 13.25 4.94
CA LEU A 69 3.67 12.50 5.99
C LEU A 69 4.03 11.12 5.47
N LEU A 70 5.28 10.73 5.64
CA LEU A 70 5.84 9.48 5.16
C LEU A 70 6.41 8.64 6.31
N HIS A 71 6.37 7.33 6.15
CA HIS A 71 7.17 6.38 6.92
C HIS A 71 7.91 5.48 5.93
N GLY A 72 9.24 5.63 5.85
CA GLY A 72 10.00 5.10 4.71
C GLY A 72 9.47 5.69 3.40
N THR A 73 9.01 4.82 2.49
CA THR A 73 8.36 5.23 1.24
C THR A 73 6.83 5.25 1.29
N ARG A 74 6.20 4.85 2.40
CA ARG A 74 4.74 4.84 2.53
C ARG A 74 4.20 6.23 2.84
N VAL A 75 3.13 6.62 2.15
CA VAL A 75 2.35 7.81 2.47
C VAL A 75 1.40 7.49 3.63
N VAL A 76 1.65 8.11 4.78
CA VAL A 76 0.83 7.95 5.98
C VAL A 76 -0.38 8.89 5.93
N ALA A 77 -0.17 10.11 5.42
CA ALA A 77 -1.22 11.10 5.24
C ALA A 77 -0.81 12.19 4.24
N VAL A 78 -1.82 12.82 3.62
CA VAL A 78 -1.68 14.01 2.76
C VAL A 78 -2.68 15.05 3.24
N GLY A 79 -2.28 16.33 3.20
CA GLY A 79 -3.15 17.43 3.57
C GLY A 79 -2.47 18.78 3.36
N THR A 80 -2.81 19.78 4.17
CA THR A 80 -2.15 21.09 4.13
C THR A 80 -0.68 20.99 4.55
N ALA A 81 0.15 21.97 4.18
CA ALA A 81 1.60 21.99 4.44
C ALA A 81 1.97 21.68 5.91
N ASP A 82 1.16 22.15 6.87
CA ASP A 82 1.39 21.92 8.31
C ASP A 82 1.32 20.44 8.70
N LEU A 83 0.65 19.60 7.90
CA LEU A 83 0.58 18.15 8.10
C LEU A 83 1.97 17.52 8.11
N ALA A 84 2.92 18.04 7.34
CA ALA A 84 4.29 17.53 7.29
C ALA A 84 5.00 17.60 8.66
N ALA A 85 4.57 18.47 9.57
CA ALA A 85 5.16 18.59 10.90
C ALA A 85 4.35 17.85 11.99
N ARG A 86 3.24 17.17 11.65
CA ARG A 86 2.31 16.55 12.62
C ARG A 86 2.88 15.25 13.21
N THR A 87 3.51 15.40 14.36
CA THR A 87 4.09 14.28 15.12
C THR A 87 3.02 13.33 15.67
N ASP A 88 1.85 13.81 16.03
CA ASP A 88 0.74 13.01 16.56
C ASP A 88 0.16 12.03 15.52
N LEU A 89 0.17 12.38 14.22
CA LEU A 89 -0.21 11.48 13.14
C LEU A 89 0.82 10.35 12.99
N ALA A 90 2.11 10.69 13.07
CA ALA A 90 3.19 9.70 13.09
C ALA A 90 3.07 8.77 14.31
N GLU A 91 2.76 9.31 15.50
CA GLU A 91 2.55 8.49 16.70
C GLU A 91 1.33 7.57 16.58
N ARG A 92 0.25 8.05 15.96
CA ARG A 92 -0.96 7.25 15.75
C ARG A 92 -0.67 6.08 14.82
N ASP A 93 -0.01 6.36 13.70
CA ASP A 93 0.38 5.37 12.72
C ASP A 93 1.44 4.40 13.27
N ALA A 94 2.38 4.87 14.08
CA ALA A 94 3.39 4.01 14.73
C ALA A 94 2.77 3.00 15.71
N ARG A 95 1.57 3.28 16.22
CA ARG A 95 0.79 2.37 17.07
C ARG A 95 -0.21 1.53 16.27
N ASP A 96 -0.42 1.82 14.98
CA ASP A 96 -1.32 1.05 14.14
C ASP A 96 -0.59 -0.25 13.73
N PRO A 97 -1.14 -1.43 14.03
CA PRO A 97 -0.54 -2.70 13.61
C PRO A 97 -0.49 -2.86 12.08
N ARG A 98 -1.29 -2.11 11.31
CA ARG A 98 -1.31 -2.18 9.84
C ARG A 98 -0.02 -1.61 9.24
N THR A 99 0.62 -2.36 8.36
CA THR A 99 1.96 -2.04 7.82
C THR A 99 1.86 -1.51 6.39
N GLY A 100 2.94 -0.95 5.83
CA GLY A 100 2.94 -0.53 4.42
C GLY A 100 2.83 -1.66 3.39
N LEU A 101 2.99 -2.90 3.84
CA LEU A 101 2.65 -4.08 3.05
C LEU A 101 1.15 -4.13 2.75
N ASP A 102 0.29 -3.70 3.67
CA ASP A 102 -1.16 -3.77 3.57
C ASP A 102 -1.66 -3.02 2.34
N GLU A 103 -1.14 -1.81 2.09
CA GLU A 103 -1.45 -1.02 0.90
C GLU A 103 -0.93 -1.68 -0.38
N SER A 104 0.28 -2.26 -0.33
CA SER A 104 0.86 -2.93 -1.48
C SER A 104 0.02 -4.13 -1.93
N LEU A 105 -0.59 -4.84 -0.98
CA LEU A 105 -1.47 -5.99 -1.15
C LEU A 105 -2.85 -5.64 -1.71
N LEU A 106 -3.25 -4.37 -1.70
CA LEU A 106 -4.55 -3.95 -2.24
C LEU A 106 -4.65 -4.13 -3.75
N GLY A 107 -5.85 -4.45 -4.20
CA GLY A 107 -6.18 -4.62 -5.62
C GLY A 107 -6.21 -6.07 -6.05
N HIS A 108 -6.23 -6.28 -7.38
CA HIS A 108 -6.42 -7.58 -8.00
C HIS A 108 -5.08 -8.26 -8.32
N TRP A 109 -5.03 -9.57 -8.08
CA TRP A 109 -3.85 -10.41 -8.20
C TRP A 109 -4.17 -11.68 -8.93
N SER A 110 -3.27 -12.12 -9.81
CA SER A 110 -3.49 -13.28 -10.67
C SER A 110 -2.27 -14.18 -10.76
N THR A 111 -2.49 -15.50 -10.77
CA THR A 111 -1.43 -16.47 -11.09
C THR A 111 -1.22 -16.66 -12.59
N VAL A 112 -2.10 -16.14 -13.47
CA VAL A 112 -2.04 -16.37 -14.93
C VAL A 112 -0.62 -16.19 -15.50
N PRO A 113 0.16 -15.13 -15.13
CA PRO A 113 1.46 -14.91 -15.75
C PRO A 113 2.55 -15.93 -15.39
N PHE A 114 2.36 -16.76 -14.35
CA PHE A 114 3.38 -17.69 -13.86
C PHE A 114 3.21 -19.12 -14.34
N ASP A 115 2.22 -19.38 -15.20
CA ASP A 115 1.93 -20.64 -15.90
C ASP A 115 2.43 -21.90 -15.17
N TYR A 116 1.60 -22.40 -14.23
CA TYR A 116 1.90 -23.64 -13.52
C TYR A 116 1.59 -24.91 -14.32
N GLY A 117 1.21 -24.80 -15.61
CA GLY A 117 1.07 -25.93 -16.52
C GLY A 117 -0.16 -26.83 -16.33
N VAL A 118 -1.12 -26.45 -15.47
CA VAL A 118 -2.27 -27.32 -15.08
C VAL A 118 -3.64 -26.81 -15.57
N MET A 119 -3.69 -25.75 -16.39
CA MET A 119 -4.93 -25.00 -16.69
C MET A 119 -5.66 -24.51 -15.41
N GLU A 120 -4.92 -24.35 -14.31
CA GLU A 120 -5.43 -23.84 -13.05
C GLU A 120 -4.89 -22.42 -12.86
N CYS A 121 -5.81 -21.49 -12.63
CA CYS A 121 -5.51 -20.12 -12.25
C CYS A 121 -6.15 -19.84 -10.91
N SER A 122 -5.52 -18.97 -10.12
CA SER A 122 -6.17 -18.34 -8.99
C SER A 122 -6.06 -16.84 -9.10
N ASP A 123 -7.12 -16.20 -8.68
CA ASP A 123 -7.24 -14.76 -8.63
C ASP A 123 -7.72 -14.35 -7.26
N PHE A 124 -7.35 -13.16 -6.81
CA PHE A 124 -7.90 -12.60 -5.59
C PHE A 124 -7.89 -11.07 -5.61
N GLU A 125 -8.72 -10.49 -4.77
CA GLU A 125 -8.74 -9.04 -4.52
C GLU A 125 -8.77 -8.76 -3.02
N LEU A 126 -7.90 -7.86 -2.57
CA LEU A 126 -7.92 -7.33 -1.21
C LEU A 126 -8.29 -5.85 -1.23
N ARG A 127 -9.25 -5.47 -0.39
CA ARG A 127 -9.77 -4.10 -0.28
C ARG A 127 -9.35 -3.46 1.02
N ALA A 128 -9.25 -2.13 1.00
CA ALA A 128 -8.78 -1.32 2.13
C ALA A 128 -9.69 -1.43 3.38
N ASP A 129 -10.94 -1.86 3.22
CA ASP A 129 -11.88 -2.09 4.32
C ASP A 129 -11.66 -3.43 5.05
N GLY A 130 -10.63 -4.19 4.67
CA GLY A 130 -10.32 -5.50 5.25
C GLY A 130 -11.17 -6.63 4.68
N THR A 131 -11.92 -6.40 3.59
CA THR A 131 -12.65 -7.43 2.85
C THR A 131 -11.92 -7.83 1.58
N GLY A 132 -12.29 -8.97 1.01
CA GLY A 132 -11.73 -9.45 -0.24
C GLY A 132 -12.46 -10.66 -0.77
N TRP A 133 -11.96 -11.18 -1.87
CA TRP A 133 -12.37 -12.46 -2.43
C TRP A 133 -11.17 -13.19 -3.01
N ALA A 134 -11.28 -14.50 -3.12
CA ALA A 134 -10.31 -15.35 -3.80
C ALA A 134 -11.05 -16.39 -4.62
N SER A 135 -10.56 -16.69 -5.82
CA SER A 135 -11.08 -17.74 -6.68
C SER A 135 -9.99 -18.69 -7.14
N VAL A 136 -10.40 -19.91 -7.45
CA VAL A 136 -9.63 -20.87 -8.22
C VAL A 136 -10.47 -21.31 -9.41
N THR A 137 -9.87 -21.25 -10.59
CA THR A 137 -10.50 -21.68 -11.84
C THR A 137 -9.63 -22.76 -12.45
N ASN A 138 -10.22 -23.91 -12.74
CA ASN A 138 -9.61 -24.97 -13.51
C ASN A 138 -10.53 -25.43 -14.64
N ALA A 139 -10.10 -26.44 -15.39
CA ALA A 139 -10.84 -26.98 -16.54
C ALA A 139 -12.27 -27.46 -16.22
N PHE A 140 -12.57 -27.75 -14.95
CA PHE A 140 -13.77 -28.44 -14.51
C PHE A 140 -14.58 -27.68 -13.46
N MET A 141 -13.99 -26.64 -12.85
CA MET A 141 -14.56 -25.93 -11.71
C MET A 141 -14.10 -24.47 -11.70
N GLU A 142 -15.01 -23.60 -11.31
CA GLU A 142 -14.72 -22.27 -10.78
C GLU A 142 -15.27 -22.25 -9.37
N ASP A 143 -14.41 -21.96 -8.40
CA ASP A 143 -14.79 -21.78 -7.00
C ASP A 143 -14.31 -20.41 -6.54
N ALA A 144 -15.19 -19.70 -5.82
CA ALA A 144 -14.93 -18.34 -5.36
C ALA A 144 -15.44 -18.18 -3.93
N GLN A 145 -14.58 -17.64 -3.07
CA GLN A 145 -14.89 -17.39 -1.66
C GLN A 145 -14.67 -15.93 -1.31
N LEU A 146 -15.58 -15.40 -0.50
CA LEU A 146 -15.37 -14.13 0.20
C LEU A 146 -14.42 -14.35 1.37
N LEU A 147 -13.65 -13.32 1.73
CA LEU A 147 -12.74 -13.37 2.86
C LEU A 147 -12.64 -12.03 3.56
N THR A 148 -12.17 -12.07 4.80
CA THR A 148 -11.67 -10.88 5.51
C THR A 148 -10.18 -11.04 5.76
N TRP A 149 -9.45 -9.93 5.80
CA TRP A 149 -8.01 -9.95 5.91
C TRP A 149 -7.47 -8.78 6.74
N HIS A 150 -6.26 -8.97 7.26
CA HIS A 150 -5.40 -7.91 7.81
C HIS A 150 -3.97 -8.44 7.90
N CYS A 151 -3.00 -7.55 8.10
CA CYS A 151 -1.64 -7.94 8.44
C CYS A 151 -1.41 -7.77 9.96
N PRO A 152 -1.35 -8.87 10.74
CA PRO A 152 -1.11 -8.77 12.18
C PRO A 152 0.33 -8.32 12.52
N GLU A 153 1.27 -8.50 11.60
CA GLU A 153 2.68 -8.09 11.72
C GLU A 153 3.27 -7.91 10.30
N PRO A 154 4.40 -7.18 10.15
CA PRO A 154 5.04 -6.99 8.86
C PRO A 154 5.35 -8.33 8.16
N GLY A 155 5.06 -8.41 6.86
CA GLY A 155 5.33 -9.60 6.07
C GLY A 155 4.34 -10.74 6.28
N VAL A 156 3.29 -10.56 7.10
CA VAL A 156 2.31 -11.62 7.39
C VAL A 156 0.92 -11.16 7.00
N LEU A 157 0.29 -11.90 6.08
CA LEU A 157 -1.12 -11.76 5.74
C LEU A 157 -1.92 -12.79 6.53
N GLU A 158 -2.94 -12.36 7.27
CA GLU A 158 -3.91 -13.25 7.87
C GLU A 158 -5.26 -13.14 7.16
N VAL A 159 -5.76 -14.27 6.66
CA VAL A 159 -7.04 -14.38 5.95
C VAL A 159 -8.02 -15.22 6.76
N ARG A 160 -9.27 -14.78 6.79
CA ARG A 160 -10.39 -15.52 7.39
C ARG A 160 -11.46 -15.74 6.35
N SER A 161 -11.75 -17.00 6.05
CA SER A 161 -12.87 -17.40 5.20
C SER A 161 -14.11 -17.71 6.05
N PRO A 162 -15.32 -17.40 5.56
CA PRO A 162 -16.54 -17.85 6.21
C PRO A 162 -16.57 -19.39 6.25
N PRO A 163 -17.14 -19.97 7.30
CA PRO A 163 -17.21 -21.42 7.40
C PRO A 163 -18.17 -22.00 6.37
N GLU A 164 -17.72 -22.97 5.58
CA GLU A 164 -18.62 -23.80 4.75
C GLU A 164 -19.53 -24.66 5.63
N THR A 165 -18.98 -25.18 6.74
CA THR A 165 -19.69 -25.88 7.82
C THR A 165 -18.85 -25.80 9.11
N GLY A 166 -19.16 -24.90 10.05
CA GLY A 166 -18.49 -24.84 11.37
C GLY A 166 -17.78 -23.51 11.70
N GLU A 167 -16.56 -23.56 12.23
CA GLU A 167 -15.81 -22.37 12.65
C GLU A 167 -15.03 -21.73 11.49
N ALA A 168 -14.95 -20.39 11.50
CA ALA A 168 -14.21 -19.61 10.51
C ALA A 168 -12.72 -20.05 10.49
N ARG A 169 -12.22 -20.45 9.33
CA ARG A 169 -10.82 -20.85 9.18
C ARG A 169 -9.94 -19.61 9.08
N ARG A 170 -8.93 -19.55 9.95
CA ARG A 170 -7.90 -18.51 9.95
C ARG A 170 -6.61 -19.11 9.38
N HIS A 171 -6.08 -18.50 8.33
CA HIS A 171 -4.83 -18.89 7.72
C HIS A 171 -3.87 -17.71 7.71
N ARG A 172 -2.59 -18.00 7.95
CA ARG A 172 -1.51 -17.02 7.92
C ARG A 172 -0.54 -17.38 6.82
N TYR A 173 -0.14 -16.36 6.07
CA TYR A 173 0.77 -16.47 4.94
C TYR A 173 1.91 -15.50 5.14
N ARG A 174 3.15 -15.96 4.97
CA ARG A 174 4.29 -15.07 4.78
C ARG A 174 4.24 -14.50 3.38
N VAL A 175 4.36 -13.19 3.26
CA VAL A 175 4.31 -12.47 1.99
C VAL A 175 5.72 -12.07 1.57
N GLY A 176 6.11 -12.55 0.40
CA GLY A 176 7.37 -12.32 -0.27
C GLY A 176 7.23 -11.45 -1.53
N PRO A 177 8.33 -10.90 -2.08
CA PRO A 177 9.62 -10.78 -1.41
C PRO A 177 9.43 -10.03 -0.09
N GLU A 178 10.36 -10.20 0.88
CA GLU A 178 10.50 -9.22 1.95
C GLU A 178 10.83 -7.90 1.22
N VAL A 179 9.79 -7.17 0.84
CA VAL A 179 9.92 -5.91 0.11
C VAL A 179 10.81 -5.08 1.01
N PRO A 180 11.98 -4.58 0.55
CA PRO A 180 12.68 -3.56 1.30
C PRO A 180 11.63 -2.50 1.56
N VAL A 181 11.39 -2.17 2.83
CA VAL A 181 10.32 -1.26 3.28
C VAL A 181 10.36 0.08 2.52
N ASP A 182 11.47 0.36 1.83
CA ASP A 182 11.78 1.53 1.00
C ASP A 182 11.80 1.32 -0.54
N SER A 183 11.27 0.21 -1.08
CA SER A 183 11.12 0.05 -2.53
C SER A 183 9.89 0.78 -3.04
N ALA A 184 10.07 1.96 -3.61
CA ALA A 184 8.98 2.73 -4.20
C ALA A 184 8.66 2.31 -5.66
N GLU A 185 9.12 1.13 -6.08
CA GLU A 185 8.56 0.46 -7.25
C GLU A 185 7.26 -0.25 -6.87
N PRO A 186 6.20 -0.15 -7.71
CA PRO A 186 4.97 -0.90 -7.46
C PRO A 186 5.29 -2.39 -7.36
N VAL A 187 4.75 -3.05 -6.35
CA VAL A 187 4.86 -4.50 -6.22
C VAL A 187 4.06 -5.13 -7.34
N MET A 188 4.76 -5.53 -8.40
CA MET A 188 4.16 -6.16 -9.58
C MET A 188 3.98 -7.66 -9.39
N SER A 189 4.66 -8.24 -8.40
CA SER A 189 4.50 -9.64 -8.02
C SER A 189 4.72 -9.87 -6.53
N ILE A 190 3.94 -10.76 -5.95
CA ILE A 190 4.08 -11.24 -4.57
C ILE A 190 4.19 -12.75 -4.53
N THR A 191 4.78 -13.27 -3.47
CA THR A 191 4.90 -14.70 -3.16
C THR A 191 4.26 -14.99 -1.81
N PHE A 192 3.64 -16.16 -1.63
CA PHE A 192 3.06 -16.61 -0.38
C PHE A 192 3.71 -17.92 0.07
N ASP A 193 4.00 -18.01 1.37
CA ASP A 193 4.42 -19.24 2.05
C ASP A 193 3.58 -19.47 3.34
N PRO A 194 2.71 -20.50 3.38
CA PRO A 194 2.42 -21.47 2.31
C PRO A 194 1.72 -20.81 1.11
N ALA A 195 1.52 -21.56 0.02
CA ALA A 195 0.77 -21.07 -1.15
C ALA A 195 -0.61 -20.53 -0.75
N PHE A 196 -0.98 -19.36 -1.27
CA PHE A 196 -2.31 -18.80 -1.08
C PHE A 196 -3.23 -19.34 -2.17
N VAL A 197 -4.41 -19.83 -1.80
CA VAL A 197 -5.34 -20.53 -2.70
C VAL A 197 -4.68 -21.72 -3.40
N TYR A 198 -4.07 -21.50 -4.56
CA TYR A 198 -3.43 -22.51 -5.40
C TYR A 198 -1.93 -22.26 -5.56
N GLY A 199 -1.54 -21.01 -5.80
CA GLY A 199 -0.21 -20.65 -6.26
C GLY A 199 0.64 -20.03 -5.15
N PRO A 200 1.97 -20.24 -5.18
CA PRO A 200 2.86 -19.46 -4.34
C PRO A 200 3.05 -18.05 -4.89
N GLN A 201 2.89 -17.78 -6.19
CA GLN A 201 3.23 -16.47 -6.78
C GLN A 201 2.08 -15.85 -7.56
N TYR A 202 1.87 -14.55 -7.36
CA TYR A 202 0.82 -13.74 -7.97
C TYR A 202 1.37 -12.44 -8.55
N ALA A 203 0.75 -11.97 -9.63
CA ALA A 203 1.10 -10.75 -10.33
C ALA A 203 -0.05 -9.77 -10.19
N LYS A 204 0.29 -8.49 -9.99
CA LYS A 204 -0.73 -7.45 -9.86
C LYS A 204 -1.36 -7.22 -11.21
N SER A 205 -2.68 -7.31 -11.29
CA SER A 205 -3.40 -6.87 -12.49
C SER A 205 -3.41 -5.35 -12.52
N THR A 206 -2.90 -4.79 -13.61
CA THR A 206 -2.89 -3.34 -13.91
C THR A 206 -4.28 -2.81 -14.21
#